data_AF-A0AA84ZEC6-F1
#
_entry.id   AF-A0AA84ZEC6-F1
#
_cell.length_a   1.000
_cell.length_b   1.000
_cell.length_c   1.000
_cell.angle_alpha   90.00
_cell.angle_beta   90.00
_cell.angle_gamma   90.00
#
_symmetry.space_group_name_H-M   'P 1'
#
loop_
_entity.id
_entity.type
_entity.pdbx_description
1 polymer ?
#
loop_
_entity_poly.entity_id
_entity_poly.type
_entity_poly.pdbx_seq_one_letter_code
_entity_poly.pdbx_strand_id
1 'polypeptide(L)'
;MFSRLSSLLIKTLKILALQSFALLTSSASSSTSSSSSSISNELLIIGAGQMRTGTTSLKFALQLLFNQPCYHMYDVIYKYQESHIKKWIKIFNMHQKCVNIEKANWNDIFNECKFAVDYPTCVFYKDLMNIYPNAKVILTIRDTDSWISSCRATTASDMVMTKHITFTENIIYRLRGLRSLPILHDRMYTKAFGSNYDQMTDDELKNAFIKWNQEVINYVPKDRLLIFDPNDGWKPLCEFLNIPIPENVPFPHLNKRIDLRNRLLKYRFLAQFLNFSFIISFLWFIHYMITS
;
A
#
# COMPACT_ATOMS: atom_id res chain seq x y z
N MET A 1 -17.70 -30.09 18.94
CA MET A 1 -18.47 -28.83 19.06
C MET A 1 -17.75 -27.63 18.45
N PHE A 2 -16.41 -27.54 18.52
CA PHE A 2 -15.61 -26.46 17.90
C PHE A 2 -15.57 -26.41 16.36
N SER A 3 -15.78 -27.53 15.64
CA SER A 3 -15.76 -27.56 14.16
C SER A 3 -17.06 -27.09 13.49
N ARG A 4 -18.20 -27.14 14.21
CA ARG A 4 -19.49 -26.63 13.72
C ARG A 4 -19.62 -25.13 13.93
N LEU A 5 -19.08 -24.60 15.03
CA LEU A 5 -19.03 -23.15 15.29
C LEU A 5 -18.16 -22.42 14.26
N SER A 6 -17.02 -22.97 13.85
CA SER A 6 -16.17 -22.36 12.81
C SER A 6 -16.80 -22.39 11.42
N SER A 7 -17.46 -23.48 11.03
CA SER A 7 -18.13 -23.56 9.73
C SER A 7 -19.38 -22.69 9.64
N LEU A 8 -20.10 -22.53 10.75
CA LEU A 8 -21.21 -21.57 10.85
C LEU A 8 -20.68 -20.14 10.70
N LEU A 9 -19.65 -19.76 11.49
CA LEU A 9 -19.03 -18.43 11.42
C LEU A 9 -18.53 -18.10 9.99
N ILE A 10 -17.87 -19.05 9.32
CA ILE A 10 -17.38 -18.90 7.95
C ILE A 10 -18.55 -18.74 6.95
N LYS A 11 -19.64 -19.51 7.12
CA LYS A 11 -20.84 -19.35 6.28
C LYS A 11 -21.50 -17.99 6.50
N THR A 12 -21.64 -17.55 7.76
CA THR A 12 -22.22 -16.25 8.09
C THR A 12 -21.39 -15.11 7.52
N LEU A 13 -20.05 -15.18 7.65
CA LEU A 13 -19.12 -14.23 7.05
C LEU A 13 -19.22 -14.18 5.52
N LYS A 14 -19.37 -15.33 4.86
CA LYS A 14 -19.56 -15.38 3.39
C LYS A 14 -20.88 -14.76 2.94
N ILE A 15 -21.98 -15.01 3.66
CA ILE A 15 -23.29 -14.44 3.34
C ILE A 15 -23.26 -12.92 3.54
N LEU A 16 -22.74 -12.47 4.69
CA LEU A 16 -22.56 -11.04 4.98
C LEU A 16 -21.68 -10.36 3.93
N ALA A 17 -20.61 -11.03 3.48
CA ALA A 17 -19.72 -10.49 2.46
C ALA A 17 -20.39 -10.35 1.09
N LEU A 18 -21.18 -11.35 0.68
CA LEU A 18 -21.95 -11.29 -0.58
C LEU A 18 -23.00 -10.18 -0.53
N GLN A 19 -23.72 -10.04 0.58
CA GLN A 19 -24.70 -8.97 0.78
C GLN A 19 -24.04 -7.58 0.78
N SER A 20 -22.93 -7.43 1.51
CA SER A 20 -22.17 -6.18 1.56
C SER A 20 -21.66 -5.81 0.17
N PHE A 21 -21.14 -6.79 -0.59
CA PHE A 21 -20.63 -6.54 -1.93
C PHE A 21 -21.76 -6.13 -2.89
N ALA A 22 -22.92 -6.80 -2.82
CA ALA A 22 -24.09 -6.42 -3.60
C ALA A 22 -24.51 -4.97 -3.30
N LEU A 23 -24.62 -4.59 -2.02
CA LEU A 23 -24.97 -3.23 -1.58
C LEU A 23 -23.97 -2.17 -2.09
N LEU A 24 -22.66 -2.48 -2.02
CA LEU A 24 -21.64 -1.57 -2.52
C LEU A 24 -21.77 -1.36 -4.04
N THR A 25 -21.97 -2.44 -4.79
CA THR A 25 -22.07 -2.37 -6.26
C THR A 25 -23.39 -1.79 -6.77
N SER A 26 -24.51 -1.95 -6.05
CA SER A 26 -25.80 -1.36 -6.44
C SER A 26 -25.79 0.17 -6.35
N SER A 27 -24.97 0.73 -5.45
CA SER A 27 -24.76 2.19 -5.38
C SER A 27 -23.94 2.74 -6.54
N ALA A 28 -23.16 1.89 -7.23
CA ALA A 28 -22.32 2.27 -8.36
C ALA A 28 -23.01 2.11 -9.74
N SER A 29 -24.16 1.45 -9.81
CA SER A 29 -24.80 1.01 -11.06
C SER A 29 -25.96 1.90 -11.54
N SER A 30 -26.03 3.17 -11.15
CA SER A 30 -27.10 4.08 -11.61
C SER A 30 -26.90 4.66 -13.03
N SER A 31 -26.08 4.03 -13.88
CA SER A 31 -25.95 4.35 -15.30
C SER A 31 -26.07 3.09 -16.16
N THR A 32 -27.16 3.02 -16.94
CA THR A 32 -27.58 1.92 -17.81
C THR A 32 -26.60 1.56 -18.93
N SER A 33 -26.28 0.29 -19.10
CA SER A 33 -26.76 -0.54 -20.23
C SER A 33 -26.21 -1.97 -20.15
N SER A 34 -27.03 -2.89 -20.63
CA SER A 34 -26.87 -4.34 -20.62
C SER A 34 -25.81 -4.82 -21.62
N SER A 35 -24.76 -5.46 -21.13
CA SER A 35 -24.07 -6.54 -21.85
C SER A 35 -23.49 -7.54 -20.84
N SER A 36 -23.78 -8.82 -21.06
CA SER A 36 -23.37 -9.92 -20.22
C SER A 36 -21.90 -10.29 -20.44
N SER A 37 -21.22 -10.57 -19.33
CA SER A 37 -19.92 -11.27 -19.21
C SER A 37 -18.63 -10.52 -19.62
N SER A 38 -18.29 -9.48 -18.87
CA SER A 38 -16.94 -9.39 -18.30
C SER A 38 -17.08 -9.03 -16.82
N ILE A 39 -16.51 -9.84 -15.93
CA ILE A 39 -16.47 -9.50 -14.50
C ILE A 39 -15.70 -8.18 -14.42
N SER A 40 -16.39 -7.08 -14.12
CA SER A 40 -15.86 -5.73 -14.33
C SER A 40 -14.53 -5.52 -13.61
N ASN A 41 -13.47 -5.14 -14.32
CA ASN A 41 -12.18 -4.70 -13.76
C ASN A 41 -12.32 -3.29 -13.14
N GLU A 42 -13.32 -3.12 -12.29
CA GLU A 42 -13.70 -1.85 -11.67
C GLU A 42 -13.16 -1.79 -10.23
N LEU A 43 -12.45 -0.72 -9.89
CA LEU A 43 -12.18 -0.39 -8.50
C LEU A 43 -13.40 0.28 -7.87
N LEU A 44 -13.79 -0.19 -6.70
CA LEU A 44 -14.88 0.37 -5.90
C LEU A 44 -14.37 1.30 -4.80
N ILE A 45 -13.18 1.03 -4.26
CA ILE A 45 -12.54 1.85 -3.22
C ILE A 45 -11.10 2.18 -3.58
N ILE A 46 -10.77 3.47 -3.50
CA ILE A 46 -9.42 4.01 -3.65
C ILE A 46 -8.95 4.53 -2.28
N GLY A 47 -7.83 4.01 -1.78
CA GLY A 47 -7.19 4.49 -0.56
C GLY A 47 -6.20 5.60 -0.87
N ALA A 48 -6.46 6.80 -0.36
CA ALA A 48 -5.60 7.97 -0.50
C ALA A 48 -4.70 8.21 0.73
N GLY A 49 -4.85 7.42 1.79
CA GLY A 49 -4.00 7.51 2.98
C GLY A 49 -2.57 7.06 2.72
N GLN A 50 -1.62 7.79 3.31
CA GLN A 50 -0.20 7.45 3.22
C GLN A 50 0.14 6.19 4.02
N MET A 51 1.31 5.62 3.76
CA MET A 51 1.87 4.56 4.60
C MET A 51 1.86 4.97 6.08
N ARG A 52 1.67 3.98 6.96
CA ARG A 52 1.70 4.12 8.44
C ARG A 52 0.50 4.83 9.07
N THR A 53 -0.56 5.13 8.31
CA THR A 53 -1.87 5.57 8.82
C THR A 53 -2.86 4.41 9.03
N GLY A 54 -2.39 3.16 8.97
CA GLY A 54 -3.21 1.95 9.15
C GLY A 54 -3.86 1.41 7.87
N THR A 55 -3.26 1.69 6.72
CA THR A 55 -3.62 1.13 5.40
C THR A 55 -3.72 -0.39 5.39
N THR A 56 -2.88 -1.10 6.16
CA THR A 56 -2.98 -2.57 6.29
C THR A 56 -4.25 -3.00 7.00
N SER A 57 -4.63 -2.33 8.10
CA SER A 57 -5.90 -2.59 8.77
C SER A 57 -7.08 -2.35 7.83
N LEU A 58 -7.06 -1.23 7.09
CA LEU A 58 -8.09 -0.94 6.08
C LEU A 58 -8.16 -2.03 5.00
N LYS A 59 -7.02 -2.49 4.46
CA LYS A 59 -6.99 -3.60 3.48
C LYS A 59 -7.73 -4.83 4.02
N PHE A 60 -7.37 -5.29 5.21
CA PHE A 60 -8.01 -6.47 5.80
C PHE A 60 -9.48 -6.24 6.15
N ALA A 61 -9.85 -5.03 6.59
CA ALA A 61 -11.23 -4.67 6.86
C ALA A 61 -12.09 -4.79 5.57
N LEU A 62 -11.62 -4.23 4.45
CA LEU A 62 -12.30 -4.35 3.16
C LEU A 62 -12.37 -5.81 2.68
N GLN A 63 -11.31 -6.60 2.87
CA GLN A 63 -11.33 -8.02 2.52
C GLN A 63 -12.33 -8.81 3.38
N LEU A 64 -12.45 -8.51 4.67
CA LEU A 64 -13.43 -9.13 5.56
C LEU A 64 -14.86 -8.75 5.19
N LEU A 65 -15.11 -7.46 4.91
CA LEU A 65 -16.43 -6.96 4.60
C LEU A 65 -16.97 -7.48 3.26
N PHE A 66 -16.11 -7.70 2.28
CA PHE A 66 -16.57 -7.98 0.91
C PHE A 66 -16.11 -9.32 0.35
N ASN A 67 -15.16 -9.99 1.00
CA ASN A 67 -14.53 -11.21 0.49
C ASN A 67 -13.99 -11.02 -0.95
N GLN A 68 -13.42 -9.84 -1.22
CA GLN A 68 -12.83 -9.45 -2.49
C GLN A 68 -11.39 -8.96 -2.28
N PRO A 69 -10.49 -9.10 -3.28
CA PRO A 69 -9.10 -8.71 -3.12
C PRO A 69 -8.93 -7.18 -3.02
N CYS A 70 -8.05 -6.78 -2.10
CA CYS A 70 -7.61 -5.41 -1.90
C CYS A 70 -6.10 -5.30 -2.19
N TYR A 71 -5.71 -4.45 -3.13
CA TYR A 71 -4.31 -4.21 -3.51
C TYR A 71 -3.60 -3.33 -2.47
N HIS A 72 -2.35 -3.67 -2.13
CA HIS A 72 -1.51 -2.95 -1.15
C HIS A 72 -0.02 -3.21 -1.44
N MET A 73 0.88 -2.33 -0.99
CA MET A 73 2.34 -2.56 -1.00
C MET A 73 2.77 -3.92 -0.44
N TYR A 74 2.03 -4.48 0.52
CA TYR A 74 2.28 -5.81 1.05
C TYR A 74 2.19 -6.88 -0.05
N ASP A 75 1.18 -6.81 -0.93
CA ASP A 75 1.05 -7.75 -2.03
C ASP A 75 2.16 -7.53 -3.06
N VAL A 76 2.56 -6.27 -3.31
CA VAL A 76 3.69 -5.95 -4.20
C VAL A 76 4.97 -6.62 -3.70
N ILE A 77 5.26 -6.57 -2.40
CA ILE A 77 6.49 -7.14 -1.84
C ILE A 77 6.43 -8.66 -1.70
N TYR A 78 5.30 -9.22 -1.27
CA TYR A 78 5.24 -10.62 -0.84
C TYR A 78 4.51 -11.56 -1.79
N LYS A 79 3.62 -11.05 -2.65
CA LYS A 79 2.84 -11.87 -3.60
C LYS A 79 3.29 -11.67 -5.05
N TYR A 80 3.39 -10.43 -5.50
CA TYR A 80 3.61 -10.10 -6.91
C TYR A 80 5.08 -9.84 -7.27
N GLN A 81 5.86 -9.33 -6.31
CA GLN A 81 7.31 -9.12 -6.40
C GLN A 81 7.71 -8.31 -7.65
N GLU A 82 8.85 -8.66 -8.27
CA GLU A 82 9.45 -7.93 -9.39
C GLU A 82 8.48 -7.63 -10.55
N SER A 83 7.50 -8.51 -10.82
CA SER A 83 6.53 -8.31 -11.90
C SER A 83 5.73 -7.02 -11.70
N HIS A 84 5.11 -6.85 -10.54
CA HIS A 84 4.32 -5.65 -10.26
C HIS A 84 5.19 -4.44 -9.98
N ILE A 85 6.40 -4.63 -9.44
CA ILE A 85 7.37 -3.54 -9.27
C ILE A 85 7.69 -2.90 -10.64
N LYS A 86 7.95 -3.71 -11.67
CA LYS A 86 8.21 -3.22 -13.03
C LYS A 86 6.98 -2.55 -13.66
N LYS A 87 5.78 -3.11 -13.45
CA LYS A 87 4.53 -2.48 -13.90
C LYS A 87 4.34 -1.09 -13.30
N TRP A 88 4.56 -0.95 -11.99
CA TRP A 88 4.49 0.36 -11.34
C TRP A 88 5.56 1.33 -11.84
N ILE A 89 6.81 0.89 -12.01
CA ILE A 89 7.86 1.74 -12.59
C ILE A 89 7.45 2.22 -14.01
N LYS A 90 6.84 1.36 -14.82
CA LYS A 90 6.27 1.74 -16.13
C LYS A 90 5.21 2.83 -15.97
N ILE A 91 4.26 2.69 -15.04
CA ILE A 91 3.25 3.71 -14.72
C ILE A 91 3.89 5.05 -14.34
N PHE A 92 4.86 5.05 -13.43
CA PHE A 92 5.57 6.28 -13.04
C PHE A 92 6.26 6.94 -14.24
N ASN A 93 6.93 6.15 -15.10
CA ASN A 93 7.60 6.66 -16.29
C ASN A 93 6.62 7.19 -17.34
N MET A 94 5.44 6.58 -17.48
CA MET A 94 4.37 7.07 -18.35
C MET A 94 3.80 8.39 -17.81
N HIS A 95 3.47 8.44 -16.52
CA HIS A 95 2.93 9.63 -15.86
C HIS A 95 3.89 10.82 -15.91
N GLN A 96 5.21 10.59 -15.93
CA GLN A 96 6.20 11.66 -16.14
C GLN A 96 6.10 12.32 -17.53
N LYS A 97 5.60 11.59 -18.54
CA LYS A 97 5.48 12.07 -19.92
C LYS A 97 4.08 12.57 -20.24
N CYS A 98 3.05 11.90 -19.73
CA CYS A 98 1.64 12.20 -19.96
C CYS A 98 0.81 11.79 -18.74
N VAL A 99 -0.04 12.68 -18.25
CA VAL A 99 -0.87 12.44 -17.06
C VAL A 99 -2.00 11.44 -17.35
N ASN A 100 -2.50 11.38 -18.58
CA ASN A 100 -3.61 10.50 -18.96
C ASN A 100 -3.13 9.08 -19.30
N ILE A 101 -2.98 8.26 -18.26
CA ILE A 101 -2.70 6.83 -18.41
C ILE A 101 -3.99 6.07 -18.70
N GLU A 102 -4.00 5.29 -19.78
CA GLU A 102 -5.14 4.47 -20.19
C GLU A 102 -5.56 3.42 -19.14
N LYS A 103 -6.89 3.18 -19.02
CA LYS A 103 -7.52 2.19 -18.12
C LYS A 103 -6.89 0.79 -18.24
N ALA A 104 -6.42 0.40 -19.43
CA ALA A 104 -5.77 -0.89 -19.64
C ALA A 104 -4.51 -1.09 -18.77
N ASN A 105 -3.70 -0.04 -18.55
CA ASN A 105 -2.51 -0.16 -17.72
C ASN A 105 -2.86 -0.27 -16.22
N TRP A 106 -3.96 0.36 -15.79
CA TRP A 106 -4.47 0.20 -14.42
C TRP A 106 -5.07 -1.19 -14.21
N ASN A 107 -5.81 -1.70 -15.20
CA ASN A 107 -6.35 -3.07 -15.17
C ASN A 107 -5.24 -4.13 -15.12
N ASP A 108 -4.10 -3.92 -15.78
CA ASP A 108 -2.95 -4.82 -15.70
C ASP A 108 -2.31 -4.88 -14.29
N ILE A 109 -2.48 -3.83 -13.49
CA ILE A 109 -2.00 -3.79 -12.09
C ILE A 109 -3.03 -4.38 -11.14
N PHE A 110 -4.26 -3.87 -11.20
CA PHE A 110 -5.29 -4.22 -10.22
C PHE A 110 -5.97 -5.54 -10.53
N ASN A 111 -6.10 -5.89 -11.81
CA ASN A 111 -6.71 -7.13 -12.29
C ASN A 111 -8.04 -7.40 -11.56
N GLU A 112 -8.09 -8.43 -10.72
CA GLU A 112 -9.26 -8.85 -9.94
C GLU A 112 -9.55 -7.98 -8.71
N CYS A 113 -8.64 -7.10 -8.31
CA CYS A 113 -8.80 -6.25 -7.12
C CYS A 113 -9.99 -5.31 -7.26
N LYS A 114 -10.83 -5.27 -6.23
CA LYS A 114 -11.95 -4.34 -6.11
C LYS A 114 -11.61 -3.11 -5.28
N PHE A 115 -10.52 -3.20 -4.53
CA PHE A 115 -10.05 -2.13 -3.66
C PHE A 115 -8.56 -1.96 -3.88
N ALA A 116 -8.04 -0.74 -3.77
CA ALA A 116 -6.62 -0.49 -3.83
C ALA A 116 -6.26 0.59 -2.81
N VAL A 117 -5.39 0.29 -1.87
CA VAL A 117 -4.98 1.17 -0.78
C VAL A 117 -3.46 1.14 -0.63
N ASP A 118 -2.92 2.04 0.20
CA ASP A 118 -1.48 2.18 0.43
C ASP A 118 -0.71 2.59 -0.84
N TYR A 119 0.61 2.58 -0.73
CA TYR A 119 1.50 2.76 -1.87
C TYR A 119 1.54 1.51 -2.76
N PRO A 120 1.83 1.65 -4.08
CA PRO A 120 1.96 2.91 -4.82
C PRO A 120 0.63 3.58 -5.19
N THR A 121 -0.52 2.95 -4.91
CA THR A 121 -1.84 3.40 -5.35
C THR A 121 -2.19 4.83 -4.89
N CYS A 122 -1.98 5.14 -3.61
CA CYS A 122 -2.43 6.40 -3.01
C CYS A 122 -1.91 7.64 -3.74
N VAL A 123 -0.68 7.62 -4.27
CA VAL A 123 -0.13 8.78 -5.00
C VAL A 123 -0.82 9.05 -6.34
N PHE A 124 -1.60 8.10 -6.86
CA PHE A 124 -2.38 8.24 -8.08
C PHE A 124 -3.88 8.38 -7.84
N TYR A 125 -4.33 8.76 -6.63
CA TYR A 125 -5.76 8.81 -6.30
C TYR A 125 -6.58 9.67 -7.27
N LYS A 126 -6.03 10.80 -7.74
CA LYS A 126 -6.71 11.68 -8.72
C LYS A 126 -6.88 10.99 -10.07
N ASP A 127 -5.82 10.38 -10.59
CA ASP A 127 -5.84 9.64 -11.85
C ASP A 127 -6.86 8.49 -11.76
N LEU A 128 -6.83 7.75 -10.65
CA LEU A 128 -7.73 6.63 -10.41
C LEU A 128 -9.19 7.07 -10.25
N MET A 129 -9.46 8.23 -9.66
CA MET A 129 -10.83 8.78 -9.60
C MET A 129 -11.38 9.13 -10.97
N ASN A 130 -10.53 9.57 -11.91
CA ASN A 130 -10.94 9.85 -13.29
C ASN A 130 -11.20 8.54 -14.05
N ILE A 131 -10.40 7.50 -13.81
CA ILE A 131 -10.52 6.19 -14.47
C ILE A 131 -11.69 5.35 -13.91
N TYR A 132 -11.96 5.50 -12.60
CA TYR A 132 -13.02 4.81 -11.86
C TYR A 132 -13.94 5.87 -11.21
N PRO A 133 -14.82 6.51 -12.00
CA PRO A 133 -15.63 7.65 -11.56
C PRO A 133 -16.60 7.30 -10.43
N ASN A 134 -16.98 6.03 -10.31
CA ASN A 134 -17.90 5.53 -9.27
C ASN A 134 -17.18 5.06 -8.00
N ALA A 135 -15.84 5.03 -7.99
CA ALA A 135 -15.10 4.59 -6.81
C ALA A 135 -15.23 5.62 -5.68
N LYS A 136 -15.49 5.15 -4.47
CA LYS A 136 -15.37 5.97 -3.26
C LYS A 136 -13.90 6.05 -2.83
N VAL A 137 -13.55 7.10 -2.09
CA VAL A 137 -12.19 7.35 -1.62
C VAL A 137 -12.16 7.30 -0.09
N ILE A 138 -11.15 6.61 0.45
CA ILE A 138 -10.90 6.57 1.90
C ILE A 138 -9.51 7.18 2.16
N LEU A 139 -9.48 8.27 2.91
CA LEU A 139 -8.27 8.89 3.44
C LEU A 139 -8.05 8.41 4.88
N THR A 140 -7.11 7.49 5.06
CA THR A 140 -6.70 7.11 6.42
C THR A 140 -5.77 8.15 7.03
N ILE A 141 -6.12 8.64 8.21
CA ILE A 141 -5.38 9.67 8.94
C ILE A 141 -4.77 9.11 10.23
N ARG A 142 -3.85 9.87 10.81
CA ARG A 142 -3.20 9.59 12.08
C ARG A 142 -2.67 10.90 12.66
N ASP A 143 -2.56 10.97 13.98
CA ASP A 143 -1.75 12.00 14.64
C ASP A 143 -0.37 12.14 13.99
N THR A 144 0.03 13.37 13.71
CA THR A 144 1.20 13.69 12.87
C THR A 144 2.51 13.30 13.55
N ASP A 145 2.63 13.53 14.87
CA ASP A 145 3.83 13.16 15.64
C ASP A 145 3.98 11.64 15.77
N SER A 146 2.87 10.96 16.02
CA SER A 146 2.80 9.50 16.01
C SER A 146 3.10 8.90 14.64
N TRP A 147 2.66 9.57 13.57
CA TRP A 147 2.90 9.16 12.19
C TRP A 147 4.39 9.22 11.85
N ILE A 148 5.06 10.37 12.06
CA ILE A 148 6.50 10.50 11.72
C ILE A 148 7.35 9.52 12.53
N SER A 149 7.01 9.34 13.82
CA SER A 149 7.67 8.37 14.69
C SER A 149 7.54 6.95 14.14
N SER A 150 6.36 6.58 13.63
CA SER A 150 6.17 5.29 12.97
C SER A 150 6.94 5.21 11.65
N CYS A 151 6.94 6.27 10.83
CA CYS A 151 7.61 6.31 9.55
C CYS A 151 9.11 6.11 9.72
N ARG A 152 9.79 6.88 10.58
CA ARG A 152 11.25 6.77 10.82
C ARG A 152 11.68 5.39 11.31
N ALA A 153 10.82 4.70 12.07
CA ALA A 153 11.12 3.34 12.50
C ALA A 153 10.98 2.28 11.40
N THR A 154 10.32 2.61 10.29
CA THR A 154 9.99 1.65 9.25
C THR A 154 10.21 2.18 7.83
N THR A 155 9.24 2.92 7.31
CA THR A 155 9.13 3.22 5.88
C THR A 155 9.92 4.46 5.48
N ALA A 156 10.10 5.40 6.40
CA ALA A 156 10.97 6.56 6.26
C ALA A 156 12.34 6.36 6.97
N SER A 157 12.79 5.11 7.10
CA SER A 157 14.13 4.82 7.64
C SER A 157 15.20 5.05 6.57
N ASP A 158 16.45 5.33 6.99
CA ASP A 158 17.58 5.56 6.07
C ASP A 158 17.71 4.46 5.02
N MET A 159 17.52 3.20 5.42
CA MET A 159 17.59 2.04 4.53
C MET A 159 16.52 2.05 3.43
N VAL A 160 15.36 2.64 3.69
CA VAL A 160 14.22 2.63 2.77
C VAL A 160 14.16 3.90 1.92
N MET A 161 14.57 5.05 2.48
CA MET A 161 14.57 6.33 1.79
C MET A 161 15.86 6.62 1.01
N THR A 162 16.97 5.93 1.32
CA THR A 162 18.23 6.14 0.59
C THR A 162 18.05 5.94 -0.91
N LYS A 163 18.59 6.87 -1.70
CA LYS A 163 18.74 6.73 -3.16
C LYS A 163 19.95 5.89 -3.54
N HIS A 164 20.87 5.68 -2.61
CA HIS A 164 22.10 4.95 -2.81
C HIS A 164 22.02 3.62 -2.07
N ILE A 165 21.96 2.53 -2.85
CA ILE A 165 22.06 1.16 -2.31
C ILE A 165 23.50 0.67 -2.41
N THR A 166 23.97 -0.02 -1.38
CA THR A 166 25.26 -0.69 -1.37
C THR A 166 25.25 -1.91 -2.29
N PHE A 167 26.44 -2.41 -2.63
CA PHE A 167 26.59 -3.62 -3.45
C PHE A 167 25.89 -4.84 -2.83
N THR A 168 26.02 -5.05 -1.52
CA THR A 168 25.39 -6.19 -0.83
C THR A 168 23.89 -6.03 -0.67
N GLU A 169 23.37 -4.82 -0.44
CA GLU A 169 21.93 -4.56 -0.46
C GLU A 169 21.34 -4.89 -1.84
N ASN A 170 22.02 -4.52 -2.93
CA ASN A 170 21.62 -4.90 -4.29
C ASN A 170 21.58 -6.42 -4.48
N ILE A 171 22.56 -7.16 -3.94
CA ILE A 171 22.55 -8.63 -3.94
C ILE A 171 21.33 -9.16 -3.16
N ILE A 172 21.07 -8.65 -1.95
CA ILE A 172 19.94 -9.08 -1.13
C ILE A 172 18.60 -8.82 -1.85
N TYR A 173 18.42 -7.66 -2.48
CA TYR A 173 17.22 -7.37 -3.27
C TYR A 173 17.06 -8.34 -4.44
N ARG A 174 18.14 -8.70 -5.13
CA ARG A 174 18.09 -9.70 -6.23
C ARG A 174 17.72 -11.09 -5.75
N LEU A 175 18.36 -11.58 -4.69
CA LEU A 175 18.08 -12.90 -4.13
C LEU A 175 16.64 -13.02 -3.62
N ARG A 176 16.02 -11.89 -3.26
CA ARG A 176 14.62 -11.82 -2.83
C ARG A 176 13.62 -11.62 -3.98
N GLY A 177 14.07 -11.50 -5.22
CA GLY A 177 13.20 -11.19 -6.36
C GLY A 177 12.62 -9.77 -6.31
N LEU A 178 13.35 -8.81 -5.74
CA LEU A 178 12.94 -7.42 -5.51
C LEU A 178 13.98 -6.43 -6.06
N ARG A 179 14.67 -6.79 -7.14
CA ARG A 179 15.79 -6.03 -7.70
C ARG A 179 15.44 -4.57 -7.97
N SER A 180 14.23 -4.32 -8.47
CA SER A 180 13.80 -2.97 -8.85
C SER A 180 13.07 -2.22 -7.72
N LEU A 181 12.99 -2.79 -6.51
CA LEU A 181 12.28 -2.18 -5.39
C LEU A 181 12.85 -0.81 -4.98
N PRO A 182 14.18 -0.58 -4.92
CA PRO A 182 14.73 0.74 -4.61
C PRO A 182 14.30 1.83 -5.60
N ILE A 183 14.22 1.48 -6.88
CA ILE A 183 13.75 2.39 -7.94
C ILE A 183 12.27 2.72 -7.70
N LEU A 184 11.44 1.73 -7.37
CA LEU A 184 10.03 1.97 -7.07
C LEU A 184 9.86 2.85 -5.82
N HIS A 185 10.64 2.63 -4.76
CA HIS A 185 10.65 3.48 -3.56
C HIS A 185 10.98 4.94 -3.91
N ASP A 186 12.06 5.18 -4.66
CA ASP A 186 12.44 6.53 -5.11
C ASP A 186 11.30 7.22 -5.89
N ARG A 187 10.66 6.51 -6.83
CA ARG A 187 9.53 7.05 -7.59
C ARG A 187 8.32 7.39 -6.71
N MET A 188 7.99 6.52 -5.76
CA MET A 188 6.87 6.73 -4.84
C MET A 188 7.10 7.94 -3.94
N TYR A 189 8.27 8.02 -3.31
CA TYR A 189 8.59 9.13 -2.41
C TYR A 189 8.77 10.44 -3.16
N THR A 190 9.38 10.41 -4.34
CA THR A 190 9.48 11.59 -5.20
C THR A 190 8.10 12.14 -5.55
N LYS A 191 7.13 11.27 -5.89
CA LYS A 191 5.76 11.72 -6.20
C LYS A 191 4.99 12.21 -4.95
N ALA A 192 5.25 11.61 -3.79
CA ALA A 192 4.56 11.97 -2.54
C ALA A 192 5.10 13.24 -1.88
N PHE A 193 6.42 13.42 -1.87
CA PHE A 193 7.11 14.41 -1.04
C PHE A 193 8.01 15.36 -1.84
N GLY A 194 8.26 15.06 -3.12
CA GLY A 194 9.20 15.79 -3.96
C GLY A 194 10.57 15.12 -4.07
N SER A 195 11.40 15.59 -5.00
CA SER A 195 12.69 14.96 -5.33
C SER A 195 13.73 15.04 -4.21
N ASN A 196 13.57 15.92 -3.22
CA ASN A 196 14.47 16.05 -2.07
C ASN A 196 13.99 15.27 -0.82
N TYR A 197 13.06 14.32 -1.00
CA TYR A 197 12.46 13.57 0.11
C TYR A 197 13.49 12.92 1.05
N ASP A 198 14.62 12.45 0.53
CA ASP A 198 15.70 11.76 1.26
C ASP A 198 16.53 12.69 2.14
N GLN A 199 16.36 14.01 1.98
CA GLN A 199 17.04 15.05 2.74
C GLN A 199 16.10 15.79 3.70
N MET A 200 14.80 15.47 3.66
CA MET A 200 13.80 16.14 4.49
C MET A 200 13.98 15.82 5.98
N THR A 201 13.94 16.88 6.78
CA THR A 201 13.79 16.84 8.23
C THR A 201 12.45 16.23 8.64
N ASP A 202 12.32 15.88 9.92
CA ASP A 202 11.07 15.36 10.46
C ASP A 202 9.94 16.38 10.32
N ASP A 203 10.20 17.66 10.55
CA ASP A 203 9.19 18.71 10.44
C ASP A 203 8.76 18.95 8.99
N GLU A 204 9.69 18.88 8.03
CA GLU A 204 9.35 18.93 6.60
C GLU A 204 8.47 17.74 6.18
N LEU A 205 8.76 16.53 6.65
CA LEU A 205 7.93 15.35 6.38
C LEU A 205 6.55 15.46 7.03
N LYS A 206 6.46 15.96 8.26
CA LYS A 206 5.17 16.26 8.93
C LYS A 206 4.36 17.26 8.12
N ASN A 207 4.97 18.35 7.69
CA ASN A 207 4.31 19.37 6.87
C ASN A 207 3.84 18.80 5.53
N ALA A 208 4.65 17.95 4.88
CA ALA A 208 4.25 17.28 3.65
C ALA A 208 3.07 16.31 3.87
N PHE A 209 3.02 15.60 4.99
CA PHE A 209 1.89 14.74 5.36
C PHE A 209 0.61 15.53 5.63
N ILE A 210 0.69 16.62 6.39
CA ILE A 210 -0.45 17.52 6.65
C ILE A 210 -0.96 18.09 5.32
N LYS A 211 -0.06 18.59 4.47
CA LYS A 211 -0.39 19.12 3.15
C LYS A 211 -1.08 18.07 2.27
N TRP A 212 -0.56 16.85 2.23
CA TRP A 212 -1.17 15.73 1.49
C TRP A 212 -2.60 15.46 1.96
N ASN A 213 -2.83 15.34 3.26
CA ASN A 213 -4.16 15.07 3.80
C ASN A 213 -5.13 16.20 3.43
N GLN A 214 -4.70 17.46 3.56
CA GLN A 214 -5.53 18.60 3.19
C GLN A 214 -5.81 18.66 1.69
N GLU A 215 -4.84 18.29 0.84
CA GLU A 215 -5.02 18.21 -0.62
C GLU A 215 -6.06 17.16 -1.00
N VAL A 216 -6.05 15.99 -0.38
CA VAL A 216 -7.07 14.96 -0.58
C VAL A 216 -8.43 15.46 -0.14
N ILE A 217 -8.53 16.05 1.06
CA ILE A 217 -9.79 16.59 1.60
C ILE A 217 -10.38 17.68 0.69
N ASN A 218 -9.54 18.54 0.12
CA ASN A 218 -9.97 19.62 -0.76
C ASN A 218 -10.35 19.14 -2.16
N TYR A 219 -9.68 18.09 -2.66
CA TYR A 219 -9.87 17.62 -4.03
C TYR A 219 -11.06 16.66 -4.18
N VAL A 220 -11.28 15.77 -3.22
CA VAL A 220 -12.30 14.73 -3.33
C VAL A 220 -13.67 15.27 -2.90
N PRO A 221 -14.74 15.07 -3.70
CA PRO A 221 -16.10 15.42 -3.30
C PRO A 221 -16.48 14.79 -1.95
N LYS A 222 -17.13 15.56 -1.07
CA LYS A 222 -17.43 15.14 0.32
C LYS A 222 -18.27 13.87 0.40
N ASP A 223 -19.19 13.69 -0.54
CA ASP A 223 -20.06 12.51 -0.67
C ASP A 223 -19.30 11.24 -1.11
N ARG A 224 -18.12 11.41 -1.71
CA ARG A 224 -17.21 10.32 -2.12
C ARG A 224 -16.04 10.11 -1.17
N LEU A 225 -15.89 10.91 -0.12
CA LEU A 225 -14.74 10.87 0.78
C LEU A 225 -15.11 10.40 2.18
N LEU A 226 -14.38 9.40 2.69
CA LEU A 226 -14.30 9.11 4.11
C LEU A 226 -12.91 9.49 4.64
N ILE A 227 -12.88 10.36 5.65
CA ILE A 227 -11.71 10.59 6.49
C ILE A 227 -11.80 9.56 7.63
N PHE A 228 -10.78 8.72 7.79
CA PHE A 228 -10.87 7.54 8.64
C PHE A 228 -9.65 7.38 9.55
N ASP A 229 -9.85 7.35 10.86
CA ASP A 229 -8.86 6.80 11.80
C ASP A 229 -9.20 5.32 12.04
N PRO A 230 -8.31 4.36 11.76
CA PRO A 230 -8.52 2.94 12.06
C PRO A 230 -8.85 2.63 13.53
N ASN A 231 -8.57 3.55 14.48
CA ASN A 231 -8.98 3.43 15.88
C ASN A 231 -10.48 3.63 16.08
N ASP A 232 -11.20 4.25 15.14
CA ASP A 232 -12.65 4.42 15.18
C ASP A 232 -13.40 3.11 14.90
N GLY A 233 -12.70 2.07 14.42
CA GLY A 233 -13.24 0.74 14.18
C GLY A 233 -14.23 0.67 13.02
N TRP A 234 -15.23 -0.21 13.14
CA TRP A 234 -16.14 -0.53 12.03
C TRP A 234 -17.14 0.57 11.70
N LYS A 235 -17.61 1.32 12.70
CA LYS A 235 -18.79 2.19 12.56
C LYS A 235 -18.69 3.19 11.39
N PRO A 236 -17.70 4.10 11.34
CA PRO A 236 -17.62 5.08 10.26
C PRO A 236 -17.37 4.44 8.89
N LEU A 237 -16.63 3.32 8.85
CA LEU A 237 -16.37 2.60 7.61
C LEU A 237 -17.64 1.96 7.05
N CYS A 238 -18.41 1.25 7.88
CA CYS A 238 -19.65 0.58 7.50
C CYS A 238 -20.76 1.58 7.12
N GLU A 239 -20.88 2.68 7.88
CA GLU A 239 -21.82 3.78 7.57
C GLU A 239 -21.51 4.39 6.20
N PHE A 240 -20.24 4.75 5.93
CA PHE A 240 -19.83 5.30 4.63
C PHE A 240 -20.06 4.34 3.47
N LEU A 241 -19.90 3.04 3.70
CA LEU A 241 -20.08 2.01 2.70
C LEU A 241 -21.54 1.55 2.56
N ASN A 242 -22.45 2.04 3.41
CA ASN A 242 -23.86 1.64 3.49
C ASN A 242 -24.06 0.12 3.67
N ILE A 243 -23.29 -0.47 4.60
CA ILE A 243 -23.36 -1.91 4.91
C ILE A 243 -23.50 -2.12 6.43
N PRO A 244 -24.05 -3.26 6.87
CA PRO A 244 -24.12 -3.57 8.30
C PRO A 244 -22.73 -3.74 8.93
N ILE A 245 -22.62 -3.39 10.20
CA ILE A 245 -21.42 -3.67 11.00
C ILE A 245 -21.32 -5.19 11.24
N PRO A 246 -20.17 -5.83 11.00
CA PRO A 246 -19.98 -7.24 11.30
C PRO A 246 -20.16 -7.56 12.79
N GLU A 247 -21.09 -8.44 13.12
CA GLU A 247 -21.29 -8.91 14.49
C GLU A 247 -20.13 -9.80 14.95
N ASN A 248 -19.67 -9.61 16.19
CA ASN A 248 -18.66 -10.45 16.85
C ASN A 248 -17.29 -10.54 16.13
N VAL A 249 -17.00 -9.62 15.21
CA VAL A 249 -15.70 -9.53 14.54
C VAL A 249 -15.00 -8.23 14.97
N PRO A 250 -13.86 -8.27 15.68
CA PRO A 250 -13.14 -7.06 16.03
C PRO A 250 -12.55 -6.42 14.77
N PHE A 251 -12.43 -5.09 14.78
CA PHE A 251 -11.75 -4.39 13.70
C PHE A 251 -10.27 -4.81 13.66
N PRO A 252 -9.69 -5.07 12.47
CA PRO A 252 -8.31 -5.54 12.38
C PRO A 252 -7.32 -4.47 12.82
N HIS A 253 -6.47 -4.77 13.80
CA HIS A 253 -5.31 -3.95 14.18
C HIS A 253 -4.01 -4.68 13.83
N LEU A 254 -3.52 -4.44 12.60
CA LEU A 254 -2.39 -5.15 12.01
C LEU A 254 -1.20 -4.23 11.75
N ASN A 255 -0.07 -4.82 11.36
CA ASN A 255 1.16 -4.10 10.97
C ASN A 255 1.76 -3.25 12.12
N LYS A 256 1.89 -3.87 13.30
CA LYS A 256 2.54 -3.28 14.46
C LYS A 256 3.95 -2.78 14.07
N ARG A 257 4.26 -1.55 14.49
CA ARG A 257 5.54 -0.87 14.22
C ARG A 257 6.75 -1.76 14.52
N ILE A 258 6.69 -2.48 15.64
CA ILE A 258 7.77 -3.35 16.12
C ILE A 258 8.07 -4.50 15.15
N ASP A 259 7.05 -5.15 14.58
CA ASP A 259 7.23 -6.31 13.70
C ASP A 259 7.87 -5.92 12.36
N LEU A 260 7.48 -4.76 11.82
CA LEU A 260 8.10 -4.24 10.60
C LEU A 260 9.52 -3.75 10.87
N ARG A 261 9.74 -3.01 11.97
CA ARG A 261 11.09 -2.57 12.39
C ARG A 261 12.03 -3.76 12.54
N ASN A 262 11.61 -4.82 13.23
CA ASN A 262 12.44 -6.02 13.45
C ASN A 262 12.80 -6.73 12.15
N ARG A 263 11.87 -6.81 11.18
CA ARG A 263 12.17 -7.34 9.84
C ARG A 263 13.20 -6.49 9.11
N LEU A 264 13.06 -5.17 9.13
CA LEU A 264 14.00 -4.25 8.48
C LEU A 264 15.39 -4.30 9.13
N LEU A 265 15.47 -4.33 10.46
CA LEU A 265 16.73 -4.47 11.19
C LEU A 265 17.44 -5.78 10.85
N LYS A 266 16.73 -6.90 10.75
CA LYS A 266 17.31 -8.18 10.30
C LYS A 266 17.98 -8.06 8.93
N TYR A 267 17.35 -7.37 7.98
CA TYR A 267 17.94 -7.15 6.66
C TYR A 267 19.15 -6.24 6.70
N ARG A 268 19.08 -5.15 7.49
CA ARG A 268 20.23 -4.26 7.71
C ARG A 268 21.42 -5.00 8.31
N PHE A 269 21.20 -5.82 9.34
CA PHE A 269 22.26 -6.62 9.95
C PHE A 269 22.86 -7.63 8.98
N LEU A 270 22.01 -8.31 8.18
CA LEU A 270 22.51 -9.22 7.14
C LEU A 270 23.37 -8.49 6.09
N ALA A 271 22.92 -7.32 5.62
CA ALA A 271 23.68 -6.52 4.66
C ALA A 271 25.02 -6.06 5.25
N GLN A 272 25.01 -5.55 6.49
CA GLN A 272 26.22 -5.12 7.19
C GLN A 272 27.20 -6.29 7.40
N PHE A 273 26.71 -7.47 7.78
CA PHE A 273 27.52 -8.67 7.93
C PHE A 273 28.17 -9.11 6.61
N LEU A 274 27.39 -9.12 5.50
CA LEU A 274 27.93 -9.46 4.17
C LEU A 274 28.94 -8.40 3.68
N ASN A 275 28.71 -7.12 3.94
CA ASN A 275 29.66 -6.04 3.62
C ASN A 275 30.98 -6.24 4.36
N PHE A 276 30.92 -6.47 5.67
CA PHE A 276 32.11 -6.68 6.49
C PHE A 276 32.88 -7.93 6.05
N SER A 277 32.16 -9.03 5.79
CA SER A 277 32.76 -10.28 5.28
C SER A 277 33.45 -10.07 3.94
N PHE A 278 32.81 -9.35 3.00
CA PHE A 278 33.39 -9.03 1.70
C PHE A 278 34.66 -8.18 1.82
N ILE A 279 34.66 -7.16 2.69
CA ILE A 279 35.83 -6.31 2.94
C ILE A 279 36.99 -7.14 3.51
N ILE A 280 36.73 -8.00 4.49
CA ILE A 280 37.77 -8.88 5.06
C ILE A 280 38.34 -9.82 4.00
N SER A 281 37.48 -10.50 3.23
CA SER A 281 37.93 -11.41 2.17
C SER A 281 38.75 -10.67 1.10
N PHE A 282 38.37 -9.45 0.75
CA PHE A 282 39.12 -8.63 -0.20
C PHE A 282 40.49 -8.20 0.36
N LEU A 283 40.55 -7.74 1.61
CA LEU A 283 41.82 -7.38 2.26
C LEU A 283 42.74 -8.59 2.40
N TRP A 284 42.20 -9.76 2.75
CA TRP A 284 42.96 -11.00 2.83
C TRP A 284 43.51 -11.42 1.46
N PHE A 285 42.71 -11.30 0.39
CA PHE A 285 43.16 -11.57 -0.97
C PHE A 285 44.30 -10.63 -1.41
N ILE A 286 44.18 -9.33 -1.12
CA ILE A 286 45.26 -8.36 -1.40
C ILE A 286 46.53 -8.70 -0.62
N HIS A 287 46.40 -9.03 0.67
CA HIS A 287 47.55 -9.45 1.48
C HIS A 287 48.23 -10.68 0.89
N TYR A 288 47.45 -11.72 0.56
CA TYR A 288 47.96 -12.93 -0.08
C TYR A 288 48.77 -12.59 -1.34
N MET A 289 48.21 -11.80 -2.26
CA MET A 289 48.87 -11.38 -3.51
C MET A 289 50.15 -10.55 -3.32
N ILE A 290 50.31 -9.86 -2.19
CA ILE A 290 51.53 -9.09 -1.87
C ILE A 290 52.59 -10.00 -1.25
N THR A 291 52.18 -11.03 -0.49
CA THR A 291 53.09 -11.93 0.22
C THR A 291 53.52 -13.18 -0.56
N SER A 292 52.82 -13.49 -1.66
CA SER A 292 53.11 -14.59 -2.59
C SER A 292 53.93 -14.13 -3.79
#